data_AF-A0A8J6WTF3-F1
#
_entry.id   AF-A0A8J6WTF3-F1
#
_cell.length_a   1.000
_cell.length_b   1.000
_cell.length_c   1.000
_cell.angle_alpha   90.00
_cell.angle_beta   90.00
_cell.angle_gamma   90.00
#
_symmetry.space_group_name_H-M   'P 1'
#
loop_
_entity.id
_entity.type
_entity.pdbx_description
1 polymer ?
#
loop_
_entity_poly.entity_id
_entity_poly.type
_entity_poly.pdbx_seq_one_letter_code
_entity_poly.pdbx_strand_id
1 'polypeptide(L)'
;MHFTKRGNFYQASRITGPRHNFLAIALTPGHSTRETVVEALPPVGECRHAALSAAAILSSVAEGVAKANSAFGTGYGVTNIQYVENDTPPEAVYGFMAHEIIKQLNSGGEFVEMEEESGKSSGT
;
A
#
# COMPACT_ATOMS: atom_id res chain seq x y z
N MET A 1 5.27 8.83 -8.52
CA MET A 1 4.35 7.84 -7.94
C MET A 1 3.02 7.98 -8.64
N HIS A 2 2.30 6.88 -8.80
CA HIS A 2 0.95 6.87 -9.33
C HIS A 2 0.00 6.43 -8.22
N PHE A 3 -1.13 7.12 -8.08
CA PHE A 3 -2.10 6.87 -7.02
C PHE A 3 -3.40 6.37 -7.64
N THR A 4 -3.86 5.22 -7.16
CA THR A 4 -5.12 4.61 -7.60
C THR A 4 -5.94 4.20 -6.40
N LYS A 5 -7.24 4.03 -6.60
CA LYS A 5 -8.14 3.51 -5.58
C LYS A 5 -8.91 2.34 -6.16
N ARG A 6 -9.06 1.27 -5.38
CA ARG A 6 -9.81 0.07 -5.77
C ARG A 6 -10.65 -0.37 -4.58
N GLY A 7 -11.95 -0.16 -4.67
CA GLY A 7 -12.85 -0.35 -3.53
C GLY A 7 -12.39 0.46 -2.31
N ASN A 8 -12.05 -0.23 -1.22
CA ASN A 8 -11.58 0.39 0.03
C ASN A 8 -10.05 0.57 0.11
N PHE A 9 -9.31 0.14 -0.91
CA PHE A 9 -7.85 0.23 -0.92
C PHE A 9 -7.39 1.50 -1.63
N TYR A 10 -6.61 2.30 -0.90
CA TYR A 10 -5.78 3.35 -1.48
C TYR A 10 -4.45 2.73 -1.90
N GLN A 11 -4.04 3.00 -3.13
CA GLN A 11 -2.91 2.34 -3.73
C GLN A 11 -1.89 3.36 -4.22
N ALA A 12 -0.62 2.98 -4.11
CA ALA A 12 0.48 3.71 -4.69
C ALA A 12 1.40 2.76 -5.46
N SER A 13 1.76 3.17 -6.67
CA SER A 13 2.81 2.53 -7.45
C SER A 13 4.00 3.48 -7.56
N ARG A 14 5.18 2.99 -7.18
CA ARG A 14 6.44 3.72 -7.26
C ARG A 14 7.35 3.01 -8.24
N ILE A 15 7.66 3.70 -9.35
CA ILE A 15 8.61 3.25 -10.36
C ILE A 15 9.77 4.22 -10.36
N THR A 16 10.98 3.75 -10.05
CA THR A 16 12.21 4.52 -10.15
C THR A 16 13.30 3.68 -10.83
N GLY A 17 13.42 3.82 -12.15
CA GLY A 17 14.32 3.00 -12.95
C GLY A 17 13.91 1.51 -12.88
N PRO A 18 14.82 0.60 -12.50
CA PRO A 18 14.50 -0.83 -12.39
C PRO A 18 13.72 -1.18 -11.13
N ARG A 19 13.47 -0.20 -10.23
CA ARG A 19 12.77 -0.46 -8.98
C ARG A 19 11.28 -0.20 -9.16
N HIS A 20 10.50 -1.21 -8.83
CA HIS A 20 9.04 -1.15 -8.83
C HIS A 20 8.57 -1.58 -7.45
N ASN A 21 7.70 -0.76 -6.85
CA ASN A 21 7.04 -1.07 -5.59
C ASN A 21 5.55 -0.76 -5.74
N PHE A 22 4.73 -1.67 -5.25
CA PHE A 22 3.29 -1.52 -5.15
C PHE A 22 2.86 -1.63 -3.70
N LEU A 23 2.07 -0.66 -3.23
CA LEU A 23 1.44 -0.69 -1.92
C LEU A 23 -0.05 -0.43 -2.10
N ALA A 24 -0.88 -1.28 -1.51
CA ALA A 24 -2.30 -1.01 -1.31
C ALA A 24 -2.63 -1.11 0.18
N ILE A 25 -3.30 -0.09 0.72
CA ILE A 25 -3.71 -0.03 2.13
C ILE A 25 -5.18 0.30 2.28
N ALA A 26 -5.84 -0.35 3.23
CA ALA A 26 -7.15 0.05 3.71
C ALA A 26 -6.99 0.90 4.97
N LEU A 27 -7.53 2.12 4.94
CA LEU A 27 -7.48 3.06 6.05
C LEU A 27 -8.79 3.04 6.84
N THR A 28 -8.68 3.27 8.14
CA THR A 28 -9.84 3.48 9.02
C THR A 28 -9.67 4.75 9.84
N PRO A 29 -10.74 5.51 10.14
CA PRO A 29 -10.67 6.61 11.08
C PRO A 29 -10.34 6.12 12.49
N GLY A 30 -9.40 6.80 13.15
CA GLY A 30 -8.93 6.46 14.49
C GLY A 30 -7.96 5.28 14.50
N HIS A 31 -7.63 4.83 15.72
CA HIS A 31 -6.78 3.66 15.91
C HIS A 31 -7.60 2.39 15.70
N SER A 32 -7.15 1.51 14.80
CA SER A 32 -7.73 0.17 14.69
C SER A 32 -7.38 -0.63 15.95
N THR A 33 -8.39 -1.24 16.59
CA THR A 33 -8.18 -2.26 17.63
C THR A 33 -8.01 -3.66 17.04
N ARG A 34 -8.26 -3.81 15.73
CA ARG A 34 -8.07 -5.06 14.99
C ARG A 34 -6.65 -5.18 14.50
N GLU A 35 -6.12 -6.40 14.55
CA GLU A 35 -4.84 -6.77 13.94
C GLU A 35 -4.83 -6.45 12.44
N THR A 36 -3.75 -5.81 11.98
CA THR A 36 -3.56 -5.44 10.58
C THR A 36 -3.23 -6.70 9.77
N VAL A 37 -4.02 -6.96 8.74
CA VAL A 37 -3.78 -8.08 7.81
C VAL A 37 -2.74 -7.66 6.78
N VAL A 38 -1.70 -8.47 6.59
CA VAL A 38 -0.62 -8.24 5.61
C VAL A 38 -0.64 -9.37 4.59
N GLU A 39 -0.87 -9.04 3.33
CA GLU A 39 -1.03 -9.98 2.22
C GLU A 39 0.03 -9.71 1.15
N ALA A 40 0.75 -10.77 0.76
CA ALA A 40 1.65 -10.75 -0.38
C ALA A 40 0.86 -11.13 -1.63
N LEU A 41 0.84 -10.23 -2.61
CA LEU A 41 0.26 -10.46 -3.93
C LEU A 41 1.24 -11.25 -4.81
N PRO A 42 0.72 -12.02 -5.79
CA PRO A 42 1.55 -12.75 -6.74
C PRO A 42 2.58 -11.85 -7.43
N PRO A 43 3.72 -12.43 -7.85
CA PRO A 43 4.80 -11.67 -8.44
C PRO A 43 4.34 -11.08 -9.80
N VAL A 44 4.82 -9.88 -10.09
CA VAL A 44 4.54 -9.19 -11.36
C VAL A 44 5.83 -9.12 -12.18
N GLY A 45 5.76 -9.54 -13.44
CA GLY A 45 6.91 -9.61 -14.33
C GLY A 45 7.95 -10.66 -13.90
N GLU A 46 9.17 -10.52 -14.37
CA GLU A 46 10.25 -11.51 -14.16
C GLU A 46 11.31 -11.06 -13.14
N CYS A 47 11.02 -10.00 -12.37
CA CYS A 47 11.97 -9.48 -11.37
C CYS A 47 12.23 -10.53 -10.29
N ARG A 48 13.51 -10.83 -10.05
CA ARG A 48 13.98 -11.72 -8.98
C ARG A 48 14.72 -10.89 -7.95
N HIS A 49 14.05 -10.58 -6.85
CA HIS A 49 14.63 -9.87 -5.71
C HIS A 49 14.65 -10.77 -4.48
N ALA A 50 15.38 -10.34 -3.45
CA ALA A 50 15.30 -10.98 -2.15
C ALA A 50 13.86 -10.88 -1.61
N ALA A 51 13.40 -11.93 -0.94
CA ALA A 51 12.07 -11.95 -0.35
C ALA A 51 11.92 -10.81 0.66
N LEU A 52 10.82 -10.09 0.56
CA LEU A 52 10.47 -9.02 1.49
C LEU A 52 9.95 -9.61 2.81
N SER A 53 10.26 -8.95 3.92
CA SER A 53 9.72 -9.31 5.23
C SER A 53 8.37 -8.63 5.47
N ALA A 54 7.30 -9.43 5.55
CA ALA A 54 5.96 -8.92 5.88
C ALA A 54 5.93 -8.15 7.20
N ALA A 55 6.70 -8.59 8.21
CA ALA A 55 6.81 -7.89 9.50
C ALA A 55 7.52 -6.53 9.36
N ALA A 56 8.57 -6.45 8.54
CA ALA A 56 9.27 -5.19 8.28
C ALA A 56 8.42 -4.23 7.44
N ILE A 57 7.63 -4.74 6.48
CA ILE A 57 6.63 -3.96 5.74
C ILE A 57 5.58 -3.41 6.69
N LEU A 58 4.99 -4.24 7.56
CA LEU A 58 3.99 -3.82 8.55
C LEU A 58 4.54 -2.68 9.42
N SER A 59 5.73 -2.87 9.99
CA SER A 59 6.38 -1.85 10.82
C SER A 59 6.62 -0.56 10.02
N SER A 60 7.13 -0.67 8.80
CA SER A 60 7.41 0.49 7.95
C SER A 60 6.15 1.26 7.58
N VAL A 61 5.08 0.56 7.20
CA VAL A 61 3.78 1.16 6.86
C VAL A 61 3.18 1.84 8.10
N ALA A 62 3.18 1.18 9.26
CA ALA A 62 2.68 1.76 10.50
C ALA A 62 3.42 3.05 10.88
N GLU A 63 4.75 3.06 10.78
CA GLU A 63 5.54 4.27 10.97
C GLU A 63 5.21 5.37 9.96
N GLY A 64 5.06 5.01 8.69
CA GLY A 64 4.70 5.95 7.62
C GLY A 64 3.36 6.63 7.87
N VAL A 65 2.37 5.86 8.29
CA VAL A 65 1.04 6.35 8.68
C VAL A 65 1.11 7.24 9.92
N ALA A 66 1.83 6.83 10.96
CA ALA A 66 2.02 7.64 12.15
C ALA A 66 2.70 9.00 11.83
N LYS A 67 3.73 8.99 10.98
CA LYS A 67 4.42 10.20 10.50
C LYS A 67 3.45 11.12 9.75
N ALA A 68 2.64 10.57 8.84
CA ALA A 68 1.67 11.37 8.08
C ALA A 68 0.57 11.94 8.99
N ASN A 69 0.04 11.14 9.91
CA ASN A 69 -0.93 11.61 10.91
C ASN A 69 -0.39 12.78 11.71
N SER A 70 0.85 12.67 12.20
CA SER A 70 1.51 13.77 12.90
C SER A 70 1.75 14.99 12.02
N ALA A 71 2.12 14.80 10.75
CA ALA A 71 2.45 15.91 9.84
C ALA A 71 1.22 16.68 9.35
N PHE A 72 0.10 15.99 9.15
CA PHE A 72 -1.10 16.56 8.51
C PHE A 72 -2.28 16.74 9.47
N GLY A 73 -2.12 16.39 10.75
CA GLY A 73 -3.20 16.46 11.74
C GLY A 73 -4.32 15.45 11.46
N THR A 74 -4.01 14.34 10.78
CA THR A 74 -4.96 13.26 10.51
C THR A 74 -4.90 12.20 11.61
N GLY A 75 -5.85 11.27 11.61
CA GLY A 75 -5.93 10.20 12.60
C GLY A 75 -6.28 8.86 11.98
N TYR A 76 -5.55 8.42 10.96
CA TYR A 76 -5.82 7.16 10.28
C TYR A 76 -5.12 5.96 10.94
N GLY A 77 -5.82 4.84 11.01
CA GLY A 77 -5.25 3.51 11.24
C GLY A 77 -5.21 2.70 9.95
N VAL A 78 -4.46 1.60 9.94
CA VAL A 78 -4.36 0.67 8.80
C VAL A 78 -4.92 -0.70 9.19
N THR A 79 -5.87 -1.22 8.42
CA THR A 79 -6.47 -2.54 8.66
C THR A 79 -5.93 -3.62 7.73
N ASN A 80 -5.53 -3.23 6.52
CA ASN A 80 -5.04 -4.16 5.49
C ASN A 80 -3.87 -3.54 4.75
N ILE A 81 -2.87 -4.36 4.45
CA ILE A 81 -1.68 -4.04 3.65
C ILE A 81 -1.52 -5.11 2.59
N GLN A 82 -1.39 -4.69 1.34
CA GLN A 82 -1.07 -5.53 0.20
C GLN A 82 0.20 -5.01 -0.48
N TYR A 83 1.11 -5.92 -0.81
CA TYR A 83 2.36 -5.64 -1.52
C TYR A 83 2.65 -6.75 -2.52
N VAL A 84 3.45 -6.50 -3.55
CA VAL A 84 3.85 -7.54 -4.50
C VAL A 84 5.11 -8.25 -4.00
N GLU A 85 5.09 -9.59 -3.95
CA GLU A 85 6.16 -10.36 -3.28
C GLU A 85 7.55 -10.20 -3.89
N ASN A 86 7.62 -9.90 -5.19
CA ASN A 86 8.87 -9.71 -5.94
C ASN A 86 9.22 -8.24 -6.18
N ASP A 87 8.59 -7.31 -5.45
CA ASP A 87 8.97 -5.90 -5.47
C ASP A 87 10.41 -5.68 -4.98
N THR A 88 10.97 -4.53 -5.33
CA THR A 88 12.37 -4.23 -4.99
C THR A 88 12.53 -3.74 -3.53
N PRO A 89 13.39 -4.35 -2.70
CA PRO A 89 13.76 -3.82 -1.38
C PRO A 89 14.34 -2.38 -1.44
N PRO A 90 14.39 -1.65 -0.32
CA PRO A 90 14.09 -2.06 1.06
C PRO A 90 12.64 -1.84 1.49
N GLU A 91 12.21 -2.55 2.53
CA GLU A 91 10.87 -2.45 3.13
C GLU A 91 10.52 -1.04 3.63
N ALA A 92 11.54 -0.25 3.98
CA ALA A 92 11.37 1.15 4.38
C ALA A 92 10.66 2.01 3.31
N VAL A 93 10.72 1.62 2.02
CA VAL A 93 10.00 2.29 0.94
C VAL A 93 8.49 2.22 1.15
N TYR A 94 7.95 1.13 1.70
CA TYR A 94 6.51 1.00 1.93
C TYR A 94 6.00 1.99 2.98
N GLY A 95 6.83 2.35 3.96
CA GLY A 95 6.52 3.42 4.91
C GLY A 95 6.45 4.79 4.23
N PHE A 96 7.40 5.09 3.34
CA PHE A 96 7.34 6.30 2.52
C PHE A 96 6.09 6.32 1.63
N MET A 97 5.72 5.18 1.02
CA MET A 97 4.53 5.10 0.18
C MET A 97 3.24 5.31 0.97
N ALA A 98 3.11 4.74 2.17
CA ALA A 98 1.98 4.95 3.05
C ALA A 98 1.82 6.43 3.45
N HIS A 99 2.95 7.10 3.75
CA HIS A 99 2.96 8.53 4.03
C HIS A 99 2.44 9.35 2.84
N GLU A 100 2.93 9.07 1.63
CA GLU A 100 2.50 9.80 0.44
C GLU A 100 1.04 9.53 0.07
N ILE A 101 0.49 8.34 0.34
CA ILE A 101 -0.95 8.06 0.19
C ILE A 101 -1.78 9.00 1.09
N ILE A 102 -1.45 9.11 2.37
CA ILE A 102 -2.19 9.96 3.31
C ILE A 102 -2.03 11.44 2.95
N LYS A 103 -0.82 11.85 2.55
CA LYS A 103 -0.57 13.20 2.03
C LYS A 103 -1.47 13.53 0.85
N GLN A 104 -1.52 12.64 -0.15
CA GLN A 104 -2.36 12.79 -1.34
C GLN A 104 -3.84 12.91 -0.95
N LEU A 105 -4.32 12.05 -0.05
CA LEU A 105 -5.68 12.10 0.47
C LEU A 105 -5.97 13.43 1.20
N ASN A 106 -5.06 13.86 2.07
CA ASN A 106 -5.22 15.08 2.87
C ASN A 106 -5.20 16.35 2.01
N SER A 107 -4.41 16.38 0.94
CA SER A 107 -4.37 17.53 0.02
C SER A 107 -5.57 17.57 -0.94
N GLY A 108 -6.50 16.61 -0.87
CA GLY A 108 -7.59 16.46 -1.85
C GLY A 108 -7.09 16.06 -3.24
N GLY A 109 -5.93 15.42 -3.31
CA GLY A 109 -5.35 14.96 -4.56
C GLY A 109 -6.12 13.77 -5.13
N GLU A 110 -6.10 13.64 -6.46
CA GLU A 110 -6.86 12.59 -7.14
C GLU A 110 -6.23 11.20 -6.96
N PHE A 111 -7.11 10.20 -6.89
CA PHE A 111 -6.80 8.79 -7.04
C PHE A 111 -7.59 8.29 -8.24
N VAL A 112 -6.92 7.67 -9.20
CA VAL A 112 -7.63 7.06 -10.34
C VAL A 112 -8.39 5.84 -9.83
N GLU A 113 -9.71 5.86 -9.95
CA GLU A 113 -10.56 4.74 -9.56
C GLU A 113 -10.34 3.56 -10.54
N MET A 114 -10.05 2.38 -9.99
CA MET A 114 -9.84 1.14 -10.71
C MET A 114 -11.04 0.23 -10.45
N GLU A 115 -11.70 -0.23 -11.51
CA GLU A 115 -12.83 -1.15 -11.38
C GLU A 115 -12.36 -2.51 -10.84
N GLU A 116 -13.19 -3.13 -10.01
CA GLU A 116 -13.01 -4.55 -9.70
C GLU A 116 -13.28 -5.33 -10.97
N GLU A 117 -12.23 -5.81 -11.66
CA GLU A 117 -12.40 -6.89 -12.61
C GLU A 117 -13.01 -8.06 -11.85
N SER A 118 -14.33 -8.23 -12.03
CA SER A 118 -15.11 -9.34 -11.53
C SER A 118 -14.46 -10.57 -12.14
N GLY A 119 -13.77 -11.35 -11.31
CA GLY A 119 -13.09 -12.55 -11.75
C GLY A 119 -14.04 -13.36 -12.62
N LYS A 120 -13.68 -13.54 -13.90
CA LYS A 120 -14.28 -14.56 -14.75
C LYS A 120 -14.01 -15.91 -14.08
N SER A 121 -14.94 -16.31 -13.22
CA SER A 121 -15.25 -17.71 -12.99
C SER A 121 -15.75 -18.28 -14.32
N SER A 122 -14.84 -18.65 -15.22
CA SER A 122 -15.14 -19.70 -16.21
C SER A 122 -15.23 -21.01 -15.44
N GLY A 123 -16.44 -21.29 -14.98
CA GLY A 123 -16.83 -22.59 -14.47
C GLY A 123 -17.45 -23.40 -15.59
N THR A 124 -16.72 -24.46 -15.97
CA THR A 124 -17.10 -25.69 -16.70
C THR A 124 -17.43 -25.58 -18.19
#